data_AF-A0A376KK22-F1
#
_entry.id   AF-A0A376KK22-F1
#
_cell.length_a   1.000
_cell.length_b   1.000
_cell.length_c   1.000
_cell.angle_alpha   90.00
_cell.angle_beta   90.00
_cell.angle_gamma   90.00
#
_symmetry.space_group_name_H-M   'P 1'
#
loop_
_entity.id
_entity.type
_entity.pdbx_description
1 polymer ?
#
loop_
_entity_poly.entity_id
_entity_poly.type
_entity_poly.pdbx_seq_one_letter_code
_entity_poly.pdbx_strand_id
1 'polypeptide(L)'
;MWLEPDEWQGNAEPEQLQVLSAHPAHRLHSQLNYSSLRELYAVANREPVTIHPDDAQARGITEGDMVRVWNSRGQILAGAVISEGN
;
A
#
# COMPACT_ATOMS: atom_id res chain seq x y z
N MET A 1 -19.35 -17.78 19.48
CA MET A 1 -17.90 -18.07 19.52
C MET A 1 -17.26 -17.20 18.46
N TRP A 2 -16.23 -16.43 18.80
CA TRP A 2 -15.41 -15.70 17.84
C TRP A 2 -14.31 -16.63 17.34
N LEU A 3 -14.03 -16.61 16.04
CA LEU A 3 -12.93 -17.33 15.41
C LEU A 3 -11.93 -16.30 14.89
N GLU A 4 -10.68 -16.41 15.31
CA GLU A 4 -9.63 -15.50 14.89
C GLU A 4 -9.26 -15.71 13.41
N PRO A 5 -8.91 -14.63 12.68
CA PRO A 5 -8.35 -14.77 11.33
C PRO A 5 -6.97 -15.41 11.34
N ASP A 6 -6.63 -16.12 10.26
CA ASP A 6 -5.30 -16.74 10.09
C ASP A 6 -4.15 -15.70 10.15
N GLU A 7 -4.33 -14.54 9.52
CA GLU A 7 -3.34 -13.44 9.48
C GLU A 7 -4.05 -12.08 9.66
N TRP A 8 -3.70 -11.33 10.69
CA TRP A 8 -4.22 -9.97 10.96
C TRP A 8 -3.28 -9.19 11.89
N GLN A 9 -3.59 -7.91 12.15
CA GLN A 9 -2.73 -7.05 12.98
C GLN A 9 -2.39 -7.64 14.37
N GLY A 10 -3.30 -8.41 14.98
CA GLY A 10 -3.09 -8.95 16.33
C GLY A 10 -2.16 -10.16 16.41
N ASN A 11 -1.82 -10.81 15.30
CA ASN A 11 -0.81 -11.87 15.24
C ASN A 11 0.31 -11.57 14.24
N ALA A 12 0.48 -10.30 13.88
CA ALA A 12 1.55 -9.85 13.00
C ALA A 12 2.91 -9.93 13.71
N GLU A 13 3.93 -10.43 13.00
CA GLU A 13 5.31 -10.39 13.47
C GLU A 13 5.83 -8.93 13.52
N PRO A 14 6.89 -8.64 14.29
CA PRO A 14 7.51 -7.32 14.28
C PRO A 14 7.78 -6.81 12.87
N GLU A 15 7.55 -5.52 12.64
CA GLU A 15 7.70 -4.82 11.36
C GLU A 15 6.68 -5.18 10.26
N GLN A 16 5.83 -6.19 10.45
CA GLN A 16 4.73 -6.47 9.53
C GLN A 16 3.63 -5.41 9.67
N LEU A 17 3.03 -5.06 8.53
CA LEU A 17 1.92 -4.12 8.44
C LEU A 17 0.73 -4.80 7.77
N GLN A 18 -0.47 -4.50 8.24
CA GLN A 18 -1.69 -4.93 7.57
C GLN A 18 -1.91 -4.11 6.29
N VAL A 19 -2.00 -4.80 5.15
CA VAL A 19 -2.33 -4.17 3.88
C VAL A 19 -3.85 -4.00 3.76
N LEU A 20 -4.29 -2.76 3.58
CA LEU A 20 -5.69 -2.45 3.28
C LEU A 20 -5.88 -2.34 1.76
N SER A 21 -6.56 -3.32 1.16
CA SER A 21 -6.83 -3.37 -0.28
C SER A 21 -8.23 -2.86 -0.62
N ALA A 22 -8.50 -1.60 -0.29
CA ALA A 22 -9.78 -0.96 -0.56
C ALA A 22 -10.03 -0.74 -2.06
N HIS A 23 -11.27 -0.42 -2.44
CA HIS A 23 -11.60 -0.07 -3.82
C HIS A 23 -10.89 1.23 -4.24
N PRO A 24 -10.34 1.30 -5.47
CA PRO A 24 -9.58 2.45 -5.93
C PRO A 24 -10.49 3.66 -6.18
N ALA A 25 -10.03 4.86 -5.82
CA ALA A 25 -10.79 6.11 -6.02
C ALA A 25 -10.89 6.53 -7.51
N HIS A 26 -9.86 6.23 -8.30
CA HIS A 26 -9.72 6.71 -9.69
C HIS A 26 -10.07 5.65 -10.75
N ARG A 27 -10.60 4.48 -10.35
CA ARG A 27 -10.89 3.37 -11.28
C ARG A 27 -12.10 2.58 -10.83
N LEU A 28 -12.71 1.85 -11.75
CA LEU A 28 -13.58 0.72 -11.42
C LEU A 28 -12.77 -0.56 -11.47
N HIS A 29 -12.28 -1.01 -10.31
CA HIS A 29 -11.35 -2.13 -10.20
C HIS A 29 -10.11 -1.93 -11.10
N SER A 30 -9.92 -2.76 -12.13
CA SER A 30 -8.82 -2.67 -13.11
C SER A 30 -9.15 -1.81 -14.33
N GLN A 31 -10.42 -1.47 -14.55
CA GLN A 31 -10.83 -0.66 -15.69
C GLN A 31 -10.15 0.71 -15.64
N LEU A 32 -9.77 1.22 -16.81
CA LEU A 32 -9.08 2.51 -16.99
C LEU A 32 -7.65 2.58 -16.43
N ASN A 33 -7.07 1.46 -15.97
CA ASN A 33 -5.66 1.47 -15.52
C ASN A 33 -4.67 1.77 -16.65
N TYR A 34 -5.05 1.56 -17.91
CA TYR A 34 -4.25 1.83 -19.11
C TYR A 34 -4.69 3.10 -19.85
N SER A 35 -5.50 3.95 -19.22
CA SER A 35 -5.84 5.27 -19.78
C SER A 35 -4.94 6.36 -19.18
N SER A 36 -4.98 7.56 -19.76
CA SER A 36 -4.31 8.74 -19.22
C SER A 36 -4.76 9.11 -17.80
N LEU A 37 -5.89 8.57 -17.33
CA LEU A 37 -6.33 8.73 -15.93
C LEU A 37 -5.30 8.20 -14.93
N ARG A 38 -4.46 7.23 -15.34
CA ARG A 38 -3.34 6.73 -14.52
C ARG A 38 -2.34 7.82 -14.14
N GLU A 39 -2.13 8.81 -15.02
CA GLU A 39 -1.17 9.89 -14.80
C GLU A 39 -1.54 10.79 -13.62
N LEU A 40 -2.81 10.78 -13.18
CA LEU A 40 -3.28 11.60 -12.06
C LEU A 40 -2.88 11.07 -10.68
N TYR A 41 -2.60 9.77 -10.54
CA TYR A 41 -2.38 9.16 -9.22
C TYR A 41 -1.16 8.25 -9.15
N ALA A 42 -0.57 7.85 -10.27
CA ALA A 42 0.60 6.99 -10.25
C ALA A 42 1.80 7.72 -9.63
N VAL A 43 2.54 7.01 -8.78
CA VAL A 43 3.76 7.52 -8.14
C VAL A 43 4.93 6.70 -8.64
N ALA A 44 5.96 7.35 -9.18
CA ALA A 44 7.08 6.69 -9.85
C ALA A 44 6.64 5.64 -10.90
N ASN A 45 5.57 5.93 -11.65
CA ASN A 45 4.90 5.04 -12.61
C ASN A 45 4.34 3.73 -12.02
N ARG A 46 4.20 3.63 -10.69
CA ARG A 46 3.62 2.50 -9.96
C ARG A 46 2.30 2.90 -9.29
N GLU A 47 1.57 1.87 -8.83
CA GLU A 47 0.39 2.10 -7.99
C GLU A 47 0.84 2.76 -6.67
N PRO A 48 0.14 3.78 -6.17
CA PRO A 48 0.45 4.38 -4.88
C PRO A 48 0.18 3.38 -3.74
N VAL A 49 1.07 3.35 -2.76
CA VAL A 49 0.83 2.73 -1.45
C VAL A 49 0.88 3.82 -0.40
N THR A 50 -0.23 4.00 0.32
CA THR A 50 -0.30 4.98 1.40
C THR A 50 0.26 4.39 2.68
N ILE A 51 1.11 5.14 3.38
CA ILE A 51 1.76 4.73 4.62
C ILE A 51 1.77 5.89 5.62
N HIS A 52 1.63 5.56 6.92
CA HIS A 52 1.69 6.55 8.00
C HIS A 52 3.10 7.16 8.12
N PRO A 53 3.26 8.45 8.49
CA PRO A 53 4.58 9.07 8.59
C PRO A 53 5.53 8.36 9.56
N ASP A 54 5.04 7.89 10.70
CA ASP A 54 5.86 7.13 11.66
C ASP A 54 6.39 5.81 11.05
N ASP A 55 5.54 5.09 10.31
CA ASP A 55 5.91 3.84 9.65
C ASP A 55 6.88 4.06 8.49
N ALA A 56 6.72 5.17 7.77
CA ALA A 56 7.64 5.58 6.71
C ALA A 56 9.00 5.96 7.30
N GLN A 57 9.02 6.76 8.37
CA GLN A 57 10.24 7.17 9.06
C GLN A 57 11.01 5.97 9.60
N ALA A 58 10.33 5.03 10.28
CA ALA A 58 10.94 3.80 10.80
C ALA A 58 11.61 2.95 9.71
N ARG A 59 11.16 3.08 8.45
CA ARG A 59 11.67 2.34 7.29
C ARG A 59 12.56 3.17 6.37
N GLY A 60 12.82 4.44 6.71
CA GLY A 60 13.61 5.35 5.87
C GLY A 60 12.96 5.65 4.51
N ILE A 61 11.63 5.61 4.43
CA ILE A 61 10.85 5.87 3.22
C ILE A 61 10.51 7.36 3.15
N THR A 62 10.71 7.95 1.98
CA THR A 62 10.37 9.34 1.66
C THR A 62 9.20 9.42 0.68
N GLU A 63 8.52 10.57 0.64
CA GLU A 63 7.43 10.83 -0.30
C GLU A 63 7.87 10.58 -1.75
N GLY A 64 7.10 9.79 -2.49
CA GLY A 64 7.38 9.48 -3.89
C GLY A 64 8.35 8.31 -4.14
N ASP A 65 8.95 7.74 -3.09
CA ASP A 65 9.90 6.64 -3.24
C ASP A 65 9.26 5.39 -3.87
N MET A 66 10.02 4.70 -4.73
CA MET A 66 9.63 3.38 -5.19
C MET A 66 9.95 2.35 -4.11
N VAL A 67 8.92 1.75 -3.52
CA VAL A 67 9.02 0.80 -2.42
C VAL A 67 8.63 -0.60 -2.87
N ARG A 68 9.16 -1.60 -2.16
CA ARG A 68 8.82 -3.01 -2.33
C ARG A 68 7.86 -3.46 -1.24
N VAL A 69 6.65 -3.87 -1.61
CA VAL A 69 5.67 -4.49 -0.70
C VAL A 69 5.73 -5.99 -0.90
N TRP A 70 5.91 -6.77 0.17
CA TRP A 70 6.21 -8.19 0.06
C TRP A 70 5.80 -9.01 1.29
N ASN A 71 5.65 -10.32 1.08
CA ASN A 71 5.58 -11.35 2.11
C ASN A 71 6.12 -12.68 1.54
N SER A 72 5.90 -13.80 2.24
CA SER A 72 6.34 -15.14 1.78
C SER A 72 5.63 -15.64 0.51
N ARG A 73 4.47 -15.05 0.16
CA ARG A 73 3.65 -15.44 -1.01
C ARG A 73 4.00 -14.67 -2.28
N GLY A 74 4.63 -13.50 -2.16
CA GLY A 74 5.01 -12.69 -3.31
C GLY A 74 5.44 -11.27 -2.98
N GLN A 75 5.67 -10.48 -4.02
CA GLN A 75 6.11 -9.09 -3.91
C GLN A 75 5.69 -8.24 -5.11
N ILE A 76 5.55 -6.93 -4.87
CA ILE A 76 5.26 -5.91 -5.88
C ILE A 76 6.11 -4.66 -5.66
N LEU A 77 6.18 -3.80 -6.69
CA LEU A 77 6.68 -2.43 -6.58
C LEU A 77 5.51 -1.45 -6.54
N ALA A 78 5.57 -0.49 -5.61
CA ALA A 78 4.60 0.58 -5.42
C ALA A 78 5.33 1.93 -5.25
N GLY A 79 4.62 3.04 -5.41
CA GLY A 79 5.15 4.37 -5.08
C GLY A 79 4.59 4.84 -3.74
N ALA A 80 5.45 5.30 -2.83
CA ALA A 80 5.05 5.71 -1.48
C ALA A 80 4.29 7.04 -1.50
N VAL A 81 3.16 7.07 -0.79
CA VAL A 81 2.41 8.28 -0.45
C VAL A 81 2.31 8.36 1.06
N ILE A 82 2.91 9.38 1.66
CA ILE A 82 2.95 9.55 3.12
C ILE A 82 1.71 10.35 3.56
N SER A 83 0.94 9.81 4.51
CA SER A 83 -0.30 10.45 4.98
C SER A 83 -0.68 9.99 6.39
N GLU A 84 -1.15 10.93 7.22
CA GLU A 84 -1.75 10.67 8.55
C GLU A 84 -3.17 10.06 8.46
N GLY A 85 -3.72 9.91 7.24
CA GLY A 85 -5.14 9.65 7.03
C GLY A 85 -5.97 10.92 7.18
N ASN A 86 -6.99 11.09 6.33
CA ASN A 86 -7.99 12.14 6.46
C ASN A 86 -9.21 11.62 7.22
#